data_AF-A0A7K2J7F3-F1
#
_entry.id   AF-A0A7K2J7F3-F1
#
_cell.length_a   1.000
_cell.length_b   1.000
_cell.length_c   1.000
_cell.angle_alpha   90.00
_cell.angle_beta   90.00
_cell.angle_gamma   90.00
#
_symmetry.space_group_name_H-M   'P 1'
#
loop_
_entity.id
_entity.type
_entity.pdbx_description
1 polymer ?
#
loop_
_entity_poly.entity_id
_entity_poly.type
_entity_poly.pdbx_seq_one_letter_code
_entity_poly.pdbx_strand_id
1 'polypeptide(L)'
;MALSQEYMLGDHYMWISWAPFRANDWDLLTSPQAIREAVLAESVRIFGIEDADAASESIKDELVEDLSGRLWLVVMSEEQEKLVPLDDWRGVVANFYNSQGRSSW
;
A
#
# COMPACT_ATOMS: atom_id res chain seq x y z
N MET A 1 -19.39 14.46 -3.75
CA MET A 1 -19.55 12.99 -3.65
C MET A 1 -18.88 12.39 -4.87
N ALA A 2 -17.54 12.35 -4.89
CA ALA A 2 -16.73 11.96 -6.07
C ALA A 2 -15.77 10.79 -5.76
N LEU A 3 -15.64 10.41 -4.49
CA LEU A 3 -14.79 9.30 -4.05
C LEU A 3 -15.47 7.93 -4.12
N SER A 4 -16.75 7.85 -4.48
CA SER A 4 -17.54 6.62 -4.38
C SER A 4 -17.73 5.85 -5.69
N GLN A 5 -17.11 6.25 -6.81
CA GLN A 5 -17.32 5.58 -8.10
C GLN A 5 -16.04 5.12 -8.82
N GLU A 6 -14.84 5.43 -8.32
CA GLU A 6 -13.58 5.10 -9.02
C GLU A 6 -12.54 4.35 -8.15
N TYR A 7 -12.92 3.77 -7.01
CA TYR A 7 -12.00 2.99 -6.18
C TYR A 7 -11.61 1.62 -6.77
N MET A 8 -12.18 1.24 -7.92
CA MET A 8 -11.94 -0.04 -8.61
C MET A 8 -10.70 -0.03 -9.52
N LEU A 9 -9.88 1.02 -9.52
CA LEU A 9 -8.66 1.10 -10.35
C LEU A 9 -7.39 0.60 -9.66
N GLY A 10 -7.44 0.29 -8.37
CA GLY A 10 -6.31 -0.26 -7.62
C GLY A 10 -6.60 -1.67 -7.13
N ASP A 11 -6.29 -2.69 -7.93
CA ASP A 11 -6.49 -4.10 -7.53
C ASP A 11 -5.58 -4.51 -6.36
N HIS A 12 -4.41 -3.87 -6.24
CA HIS A 12 -3.40 -4.17 -5.24
C HIS A 12 -2.88 -2.90 -4.56
N TYR A 13 -2.64 -2.99 -3.25
CA TYR A 13 -2.05 -1.92 -2.45
C TYR A 13 -0.64 -2.33 -2.03
N MET A 14 0.34 -1.45 -2.24
CA MET A 14 1.75 -1.72 -1.94
C MET A 14 2.21 -0.89 -0.75
N TRP A 15 2.77 -1.57 0.26
CA TRP A 15 3.46 -0.94 1.39
C TRP A 15 4.97 -1.15 1.24
N ILE A 16 5.73 -0.06 1.28
CA ILE A 16 7.21 -0.10 1.24
C ILE A 16 7.77 0.24 2.62
N SER A 17 8.63 -0.63 3.18
CA SER A 17 9.35 -0.36 4.44
C SER A 17 10.86 -0.56 4.30
N TRP A 18 11.64 0.12 5.15
CA TRP A 18 13.10 0.06 5.18
C TRP A 18 13.60 -0.71 6.40
N ALA A 19 14.64 -1.54 6.19
CA ALA A 19 15.26 -2.47 7.15
C ALA A 19 14.46 -3.78 7.40
N PRO A 20 15.11 -4.91 7.73
CA PRO A 20 14.43 -6.19 7.96
C PRO A 20 13.68 -6.14 9.28
N PHE A 21 12.49 -5.53 9.26
CA PHE A 21 11.59 -5.53 10.38
C PHE A 21 10.89 -6.90 10.41
N ARG A 22 11.09 -7.65 11.49
CA ARG A 22 10.32 -8.86 11.83
C ARG A 22 10.24 -9.92 10.71
N ALA A 23 11.37 -10.30 10.10
CA ALA A 23 11.42 -11.30 9.02
C ALA A 23 10.64 -12.62 9.28
N ASN A 24 10.41 -12.97 10.55
CA ASN A 24 9.66 -14.18 10.94
C ASN A 24 8.13 -13.97 11.03
N ASP A 25 7.63 -12.73 10.97
CA ASP A 25 6.23 -12.37 11.20
C ASP A 25 5.59 -11.68 9.99
N TRP A 26 6.18 -11.76 8.79
CA TRP A 26 5.70 -11.00 7.62
C TRP A 26 4.27 -11.36 7.23
N ASP A 27 3.93 -12.64 7.27
CA ASP A 27 2.56 -13.11 6.98
C ASP A 27 1.55 -12.61 8.03
N LEU A 28 2.01 -12.24 9.23
CA LEU A 28 1.17 -11.69 10.30
C LEU A 28 0.87 -10.21 10.09
N LEU A 29 1.75 -9.48 9.39
CA LEU A 29 1.59 -8.04 9.15
C LEU A 29 0.45 -7.72 8.17
N THR A 30 0.11 -8.64 7.26
CA THR A 30 -1.05 -8.53 6.38
C THR A 30 -2.28 -9.26 6.93
N SER A 31 -2.20 -9.85 8.12
CA SER A 31 -3.35 -10.57 8.70
C SER A 31 -4.52 -9.62 8.97
N PRO A 32 -5.78 -10.09 8.89
CA PRO A 32 -6.95 -9.30 9.23
C PRO A 32 -6.84 -8.62 10.61
N GLN A 33 -6.30 -9.34 11.60
CA GLN A 33 -6.11 -8.79 12.94
C GLN A 33 -5.11 -7.63 12.97
N ALA A 34 -3.95 -7.77 12.34
CA ALA A 34 -2.94 -6.72 12.30
C ALA A 34 -3.44 -5.47 11.55
N ILE A 35 -4.19 -5.66 10.46
CA ILE A 35 -4.84 -4.57 9.72
C ILE A 35 -5.86 -3.86 10.61
N ARG A 36 -6.70 -4.61 11.33
CA ARG A 36 -7.70 -4.05 12.24
C ARG A 36 -7.06 -3.21 13.35
N GLU A 37 -6.01 -3.74 13.98
CA GLU A 37 -5.25 -3.04 15.02
C GLU A 37 -4.61 -1.75 14.49
N ALA A 38 -4.02 -1.80 13.28
CA ALA A 38 -3.42 -0.62 12.64
C ALA A 38 -4.45 0.46 12.29
N VAL A 39 -5.61 0.07 11.75
CA VAL A 39 -6.70 1.00 11.44
C VAL A 39 -7.25 1.64 12.71
N LEU A 40 -7.40 0.85 13.79
CA LEU A 40 -7.88 1.35 15.07
C LEU A 40 -6.89 2.33 15.72
N ALA A 41 -5.58 2.05 15.64
CA ALA A 41 -4.53 2.94 16.13
C ALA A 41 -4.52 4.31 15.42
N GLU A 42 -4.99 4.36 14.18
CA GLU A 42 -5.08 5.57 13.36
C GLU A 42 -6.52 6.07 13.18
N SER A 43 -7.44 5.61 14.02
CA SER A 43 -8.88 5.88 13.94
C SER A 43 -9.24 7.37 13.91
N VAL A 44 -8.53 8.21 14.65
CA VAL A 44 -8.71 9.67 14.61
C VAL A 44 -8.38 10.22 13.22
N ARG A 45 -7.31 9.74 12.58
CA ARG A 45 -6.89 10.20 11.26
C ARG A 45 -7.79 9.66 10.15
N ILE A 46 -8.26 8.42 10.28
CA ILE A 46 -9.03 7.71 9.25
C ILE A 46 -10.52 8.08 9.32
N PHE A 47 -11.09 8.06 10.54
CA PHE A 47 -12.53 8.24 10.77
C PHE A 47 -12.87 9.57 11.45
N GLY A 48 -11.91 10.27 12.05
CA GLY A 48 -12.20 11.44 12.88
C GLY A 48 -12.83 11.08 14.22
N ILE A 49 -12.68 9.82 14.68
CA ILE A 49 -13.30 9.29 15.89
C ILE A 49 -12.20 9.07 16.95
N GLU A 50 -12.36 9.69 18.12
CA GLU A 50 -11.45 9.50 19.27
C GLU A 50 -11.86 8.33 20.18
N ASP A 51 -13.14 7.97 20.17
CA ASP A 51 -13.66 6.86 20.96
C ASP A 51 -13.34 5.50 20.30
N ALA A 52 -12.64 4.64 21.04
CA ALA A 52 -12.13 3.38 20.50
C ALA A 52 -13.24 2.38 20.16
N ASP A 53 -14.34 2.37 20.94
CA ASP A 53 -15.45 1.45 20.72
C ASP A 53 -16.23 1.86 19.46
N ALA A 54 -16.56 3.14 19.32
CA ALA A 54 -17.20 3.69 18.11
C ALA A 54 -16.31 3.55 16.85
N ALA A 55 -14.99 3.70 17.00
CA ALA A 55 -14.05 3.46 15.91
C ALA A 55 -14.00 1.97 15.52
N SER A 56 -14.03 1.07 16.49
CA SER A 56 -14.05 -0.39 16.26
C SER A 56 -15.31 -0.83 15.51
N GLU A 57 -16.48 -0.25 15.81
CA GLU A 57 -17.73 -0.48 15.09
C GLU A 57 -17.71 0.06 13.65
N SER A 58 -16.88 1.08 13.39
CA SER A 58 -16.72 1.66 12.06
C SER A 58 -15.83 0.80 11.13
N ILE A 59 -15.06 -0.13 11.70
CA ILE A 59 -14.22 -1.06 10.94
C ILE A 59 -15.07 -2.23 10.44
N LYS A 60 -15.23 -2.33 9.12
CA LYS A 60 -15.98 -3.43 8.50
C LYS A 60 -15.06 -4.63 8.29
N ASP A 61 -15.36 -5.73 8.97
CA ASP A 61 -14.56 -6.95 8.89
C ASP A 61 -14.47 -7.50 7.46
N GLU A 62 -15.53 -7.37 6.65
CA GLU A 62 -15.52 -7.73 5.22
C GLU A 62 -14.47 -6.98 4.40
N LEU A 63 -14.22 -5.70 4.70
CA LEU A 63 -13.20 -4.90 4.01
C LEU A 63 -11.80 -5.24 4.51
N VAL A 64 -11.66 -5.58 5.79
CA VAL A 64 -10.38 -5.99 6.38
C VAL A 64 -9.93 -7.32 5.78
N GLU A 65 -10.84 -8.27 5.64
CA GLU A 65 -10.57 -9.55 4.97
C GLU A 65 -10.18 -9.35 3.50
N ASP A 66 -10.91 -8.51 2.75
CA ASP A 66 -10.56 -8.19 1.35
C ASP A 66 -9.17 -7.52 1.25
N LEU A 67 -8.87 -6.57 2.14
CA LEU A 67 -7.56 -5.92 2.20
C LEU A 67 -6.43 -6.92 2.52
N SER A 68 -6.66 -7.89 3.41
CA SER A 68 -5.66 -8.89 3.77
C SER A 68 -5.17 -9.70 2.56
N GLY A 69 -6.07 -10.00 1.62
CA GLY A 69 -5.75 -10.71 0.37
C GLY A 69 -5.10 -9.84 -0.71
N ARG A 70 -5.13 -8.52 -0.56
CA ARG A 70 -4.71 -7.54 -1.58
C ARG A 70 -3.50 -6.70 -1.18
N LEU A 71 -3.10 -6.73 0.08
CA LEU A 71 -1.98 -5.97 0.62
C LEU A 71 -0.66 -6.68 0.32
N TRP A 72 0.25 -6.00 -0.37
CA TRP A 72 1.58 -6.52 -0.70
C TRP A 72 2.64 -5.77 0.12
N LEU A 73 3.44 -6.53 0.87
CA LEU A 73 4.57 -6.01 1.62
C LEU A 73 5.84 -6.10 0.79
N VAL A 74 6.50 -4.97 0.58
CA VAL A 74 7.82 -4.89 -0.04
C VAL A 74 8.77 -4.29 0.99
N VAL A 75 9.70 -5.10 1.48
CA VAL A 75 10.78 -4.60 2.34
C VAL A 75 12.00 -4.36 1.46
N MET A 76 12.45 -3.11 1.45
CA MET A 76 13.65 -2.71 0.72
C MET A 76 14.83 -2.58 1.67
N SER A 77 16.00 -3.03 1.22
CA SER A 77 17.27 -2.66 1.85
C SER A 77 17.64 -1.23 1.47
N GLU A 78 18.47 -0.58 2.29
CA GLU A 78 18.92 0.79 2.04
C GLU A 78 19.70 0.90 0.71
N GLU A 79 20.37 -0.17 0.30
CA GLU A 79 21.07 -0.29 -0.97
C GLU A 79 20.10 -0.42 -2.16
N GLN A 80 18.92 -1.03 -1.96
CA GLN A 80 17.91 -1.16 -3.00
C GLN A 80 17.20 0.17 -3.31
N GLU A 81 17.09 1.08 -2.35
CA GLU A 81 16.60 2.45 -2.61
C GLU A 81 17.54 3.23 -3.54
N LYS A 82 18.84 2.94 -3.46
CA LYS A 82 19.88 3.56 -4.29
C LYS A 82 19.96 2.95 -5.69
N LEU A 83 19.18 1.90 -5.99
CA LEU A 83 18.99 1.37 -7.35
C LEU A 83 18.07 2.30 -8.15
N VAL A 84 18.50 3.54 -8.34
CA VAL A 84 17.93 4.42 -9.35
C VAL A 84 18.44 3.92 -10.71
N PRO A 85 17.59 3.77 -11.73
CA PRO A 85 18.07 3.53 -13.09
C PRO A 85 19.10 4.61 -13.43
N LEU A 86 20.30 4.23 -13.87
CA LEU A 86 21.31 5.19 -14.32
C LEU A 86 20.66 6.12 -15.34
N ASP A 87 21.08 7.39 -15.42
CA ASP A 87 20.43 8.36 -16.31
C ASP A 87 20.37 7.88 -17.78
N ASP A 88 21.35 7.09 -18.22
CA ASP A 88 21.36 6.43 -19.54
C ASP A 88 20.17 5.46 -19.74
N TRP A 89 19.73 4.78 -18.68
CA TRP A 89 18.57 3.89 -18.70
C TRP A 89 17.24 4.65 -18.80
N ARG A 90 17.16 5.89 -18.27
CA ARG A 90 15.97 6.73 -18.44
C ARG A 90 15.72 7.02 -19.93
N GLY A 91 16.78 7.26 -20.70
CA GLY A 91 16.71 7.44 -22.15
C GLY A 91 16.23 6.18 -22.89
N VAL A 92 16.72 5.00 -22.49
CA VAL A 92 16.29 3.71 -23.06
C VAL A 92 14.80 3.44 -22.78
N VAL A 93 14.35 3.66 -21.53
CA VAL A 93 12.95 3.47 -21.13
C VAL A 93 12.03 4.45 -21.84
N ALA A 94 12.40 5.73 -21.91
CA ALA A 94 11.64 6.74 -22.64
C ALA A 94 11.50 6.38 -24.13
N ASN A 95 12.60 5.95 -24.78
CA ASN A 95 12.58 5.50 -26.16
C ASN A 95 11.69 4.27 -26.36
N PHE A 96 11.73 3.30 -25.44
CA PHE A 96 10.86 2.14 -25.49
C PHE A 96 9.38 2.55 -25.43
N TYR A 97 8.96 3.39 -24.47
CA TYR A 97 7.56 3.85 -24.39
C TYR A 97 7.12 4.68 -25.60
N ASN A 98 8.00 5.55 -26.09
CA ASN A 98 7.75 6.33 -27.31
C ASN A 98 7.59 5.42 -28.54
N SER A 99 8.37 4.33 -28.63
CA SER A 99 8.25 3.33 -29.71
C SER A 99 6.96 2.52 -29.65
N GLN A 100 6.34 2.43 -28.47
CA GLN A 100 5.09 1.71 -28.22
C GLN A 100 3.84 2.63 -28.29
N GLY A 101 4.01 3.92 -28.63
CA GLY A 101 2.89 4.86 -28.78
C GLY A 101 2.15 5.23 -27.50
N ARG A 102 2.70 4.92 -26.31
CA ARG A 102 2.13 5.32 -25.01
C ARG A 102 2.77 6.64 -24.57
N SER A 103 2.20 7.75 -25.00
CA SER A 103 2.59 9.08 -24.52
C SER A 103 1.76 9.47 -23.28
N SER A 104 2.33 9.37 -22.08
CA SER A 104 2.02 10.30 -20.99
C SER A 104 2.97 10.10 -19.79
N TRP A 105 3.75 11.15 -19.50
CA TRP A 105 4.02 11.63 -18.15
C TRP A 105 3.65 13.10 -18.13
#